data_AF-A0A0D0JQM6-F1
#
_entry.id   AF-A0A0D0JQM6-F1
#
_cell.length_a   1.000
_cell.length_b   1.000
_cell.length_c   1.000
_cell.angle_alpha   90.00
_cell.angle_beta   90.00
_cell.angle_gamma   90.00
#
_symmetry.space_group_name_H-M   'P 1'
#
loop_
_entity.id
_entity.type
_entity.pdbx_description
1 polymer ?
#
loop_
_entity_poly.entity_id
_entity_poly.type
_entity_poly.pdbx_seq_one_letter_code
_entity_poly.pdbx_strand_id
1 'polypeptide(L)'
;MNNFSDIVFQTEAGCLMFSPVKVCDDEGFFDFKISCALAKNFSRFLQGDFACRLYGKDIERLVAQFDKHVRGLILGEYAQSLSYVPLESDIQIQFLDGEVIDVSDGYFSIIILFNCGKADEASSNTYFGLETVVEVSDFKSFCEGLKRLIL
;
A
#
# COMPACT_ATOMS: atom_id res chain seq x y z
N MET A 1 -2.81 -21.92 14.38
CA MET A 1 -2.89 -20.46 14.27
C MET A 1 -1.49 -19.97 13.97
N ASN A 2 -1.21 -19.64 12.72
CA ASN A 2 0.03 -18.95 12.39
C ASN A 2 -0.11 -17.51 12.90
N ASN A 3 0.68 -17.14 13.92
CA ASN A 3 0.74 -15.77 14.41
C ASN A 3 1.55 -14.94 13.42
N PHE A 4 0.92 -14.51 12.33
CA PHE A 4 1.52 -13.48 11.49
C PHE A 4 1.48 -12.15 12.24
N SER A 5 2.62 -11.46 12.29
CA SER A 5 2.70 -10.11 12.84
C SER A 5 2.06 -9.10 11.90
N ASP A 6 1.55 -8.01 12.46
CA ASP A 6 1.09 -6.86 11.67
C ASP A 6 2.21 -6.36 10.75
N ILE A 7 1.85 -6.00 9.53
CA ILE A 7 2.75 -5.38 8.56
C ILE A 7 2.44 -3.89 8.57
N VAL A 8 3.39 -3.08 9.02
CA VAL A 8 3.20 -1.64 9.19
C VAL A 8 3.71 -0.91 7.96
N PHE A 9 2.85 -0.07 7.39
CA PHE A 9 3.23 0.90 6.37
C PHE A 9 3.29 2.29 7.02
N GLN A 10 4.52 2.78 7.25
CA GLN A 10 4.78 4.10 7.82
C GLN A 10 4.76 5.18 6.73
N THR A 11 4.16 6.33 7.03
CA THR A 11 4.14 7.54 6.20
C THR A 11 4.28 8.80 7.07
N GLU A 12 4.42 9.97 6.43
CA GLU A 12 4.37 11.25 7.13
C GLU A 12 3.02 11.46 7.85
N ALA A 13 1.91 11.05 7.22
CA ALA A 13 0.56 11.22 7.75
C ALA A 13 0.24 10.30 8.95
N GLY A 14 1.07 9.29 9.23
CA GLY A 14 0.85 8.30 10.29
C GLY A 14 1.27 6.91 9.85
N CYS A 15 0.49 5.88 10.19
CA CYS A 15 0.73 4.54 9.68
C CYS A 15 -0.56 3.79 9.31
N LEU A 16 -0.43 2.88 8.36
CA LEU A 16 -1.44 1.90 7.99
C LEU A 16 -0.97 0.54 8.49
N MET A 17 -1.75 -0.10 9.35
CA MET A 17 -1.43 -1.41 9.91
C MET A 17 -2.21 -2.48 9.16
N PHE A 18 -1.50 -3.34 8.42
CA PHE A 18 -2.07 -4.48 7.72
C PHE A 18 -2.01 -5.69 8.64
N SER A 19 -3.13 -5.99 9.30
CA SER A 19 -3.29 -7.13 10.19
C SER A 19 -3.81 -8.33 9.41
N PRO A 20 -3.05 -9.43 9.26
CA PRO A 20 -3.51 -10.63 8.57
C PRO A 20 -4.67 -11.27 9.34
N VAL A 21 -5.81 -11.43 8.68
CA VAL A 21 -7.03 -12.05 9.25
C VAL A 21 -7.16 -13.50 8.79
N LYS A 22 -6.83 -13.76 7.52
CA LYS A 22 -6.87 -15.10 6.93
C LYS A 22 -5.71 -15.26 5.97
N VAL A 23 -5.03 -16.40 6.07
CA VAL A 23 -3.96 -16.79 5.18
C VAL A 23 -4.33 -18.17 4.63
N CYS A 24 -4.57 -18.23 3.31
CA CYS A 24 -4.89 -19.46 2.61
C CYS A 24 -3.74 -19.81 1.65
N ASP A 25 -2.72 -20.51 2.16
CA ASP A 25 -1.52 -20.85 1.37
C ASP A 25 -1.87 -21.66 0.11
N ASP A 26 -2.83 -22.59 0.23
CA ASP A 26 -3.29 -23.42 -0.89
C ASP A 26 -3.98 -22.61 -2.02
N GLU A 27 -4.62 -21.48 -1.66
CA GLU A 27 -5.34 -20.61 -2.58
C GLU A 27 -4.50 -19.38 -2.99
N GLY A 28 -3.35 -19.17 -2.34
CA GLY A 28 -2.39 -18.11 -2.66
C GLY A 28 -2.87 -16.68 -2.37
N PHE A 29 -3.78 -16.51 -1.39
CA PHE A 29 -4.27 -15.18 -0.98
C PHE A 29 -4.21 -14.92 0.52
N PHE A 30 -4.21 -13.62 0.84
CA PHE A 30 -4.08 -13.08 2.19
C PHE A 30 -5.16 -12.01 2.38
N ASP A 31 -6.02 -12.19 3.39
CA ASP A 31 -7.01 -11.20 3.81
C ASP A 31 -6.44 -10.36 4.95
N PHE A 32 -6.49 -9.04 4.81
CA PHE A 32 -6.04 -8.08 5.78
C PHE A 32 -7.18 -7.22 6.30
N LYS A 33 -7.11 -6.90 7.59
CA LYS A 33 -7.75 -5.73 8.17
C LYS A 33 -6.72 -4.60 8.18
N ILE A 34 -7.03 -3.50 7.53
CA ILE A 34 -6.18 -2.30 7.50
C ILE A 34 -6.73 -1.29 8.49
N SER A 35 -5.93 -0.97 9.51
CA SER A 35 -6.27 0.05 10.49
C SER A 35 -5.43 1.31 10.24
N CYS A 36 -6.07 2.47 10.15
CA CYS A 36 -5.40 3.75 9.90
C CYS A 36 -5.13 4.50 11.23
N ALA A 37 -3.86 4.64 11.60
CA ALA A 37 -3.45 5.43 12.76
C ALA A 37 -2.77 6.72 12.29
N LEU A 38 -3.58 7.77 12.07
CA LEU A 38 -3.12 9.05 11.55
C LEU A 38 -2.61 9.98 12.66
N ALA A 39 -1.55 10.73 12.37
CA ALA A 39 -1.03 11.75 13.28
C ALA A 39 -2.04 12.90 13.46
N LYS A 40 -1.96 13.60 14.61
CA LYS A 40 -2.99 14.58 15.04
C LYS A 40 -3.21 15.73 14.05
N ASN A 41 -2.15 16.17 13.37
CA ASN A 41 -2.22 17.18 12.32
C ASN A 41 -2.96 16.69 11.06
N PHE A 42 -3.13 15.38 10.90
CA PHE A 42 -3.87 14.75 9.81
C PHE A 42 -5.21 14.12 10.29
N SER A 43 -5.63 14.29 11.55
CA SER A 43 -6.79 13.55 12.10
C SER A 43 -8.17 13.99 11.60
N ARG A 44 -8.25 14.85 10.56
CA ARG A 44 -9.53 15.28 9.95
C ARG A 44 -10.09 14.24 8.95
N PHE A 45 -9.34 13.18 8.65
CA PHE A 45 -9.81 12.08 7.81
C PHE A 45 -10.71 11.12 8.59
N LEU A 46 -11.54 10.36 7.87
CA LEU A 46 -12.33 9.28 8.44
C LEU A 46 -11.39 8.27 9.10
N GLN A 47 -11.48 8.13 10.42
CA GLN A 47 -10.96 6.96 11.11
C GLN A 47 -11.82 5.78 10.67
N GLY A 48 -11.19 4.77 10.09
CA GLY A 48 -11.88 3.61 9.53
C GLY A 48 -10.97 2.41 9.49
N ASP A 49 -11.61 1.25 9.56
CA ASP A 49 -11.01 -0.04 9.26
C ASP A 49 -11.40 -0.40 7.82
N PHE A 50 -10.42 -0.82 7.02
CA PHE A 50 -10.65 -1.27 5.66
C PHE A 50 -10.30 -2.76 5.54
N ALA A 51 -10.94 -3.46 4.61
CA ALA A 51 -10.59 -4.83 4.26
C ALA A 51 -9.77 -4.80 2.97
N CYS A 52 -8.79 -5.70 2.87
CA CYS A 52 -8.03 -5.87 1.63
C CYS A 52 -7.64 -7.33 1.46
N ARG A 53 -7.94 -7.90 0.30
CA ARG A 53 -7.38 -9.17 -0.14
C ARG A 53 -6.27 -8.94 -1.15
N LEU A 54 -5.14 -9.59 -0.91
CA LEU A 54 -4.03 -9.63 -1.87
C LEU A 54 -3.71 -11.07 -2.23
N TYR A 55 -3.49 -11.33 -3.52
CA TYR A 55 -2.87 -12.57 -3.98
C TYR A 55 -1.36 -12.43 -3.95
N GLY A 56 -0.64 -13.55 -3.89
CA GLY A 56 0.83 -13.50 -3.91
C GLY A 56 1.40 -12.75 -5.13
N LYS A 57 0.76 -12.91 -6.30
CA LYS A 57 1.12 -12.16 -7.51
C LYS A 57 0.86 -10.65 -7.40
N ASP A 58 -0.14 -10.24 -6.63
CA ASP A 58 -0.41 -8.82 -6.38
C ASP A 58 0.69 -8.21 -5.52
N ILE A 59 1.19 -8.96 -4.53
CA ILE A 59 2.34 -8.56 -3.71
C ILE A 59 3.60 -8.43 -4.58
N GLU A 60 3.91 -9.43 -5.42
CA GLU A 60 5.05 -9.39 -6.35
C GLU A 60 4.98 -8.18 -7.30
N ARG A 61 3.79 -7.89 -7.84
CA ARG A 61 3.55 -6.73 -8.71
C ARG A 61 3.79 -5.41 -7.98
N LEU A 62 3.32 -5.27 -6.75
CA LEU A 62 3.52 -4.06 -5.94
C LEU A 62 5.01 -3.79 -5.73
N VAL A 63 5.74 -4.83 -5.34
CA VAL A 63 7.20 -4.77 -5.14
C VAL A 63 7.89 -4.36 -6.43
N ALA A 64 7.60 -5.04 -7.54
CA ALA A 64 8.24 -4.75 -8.82
C ALA A 64 7.95 -3.31 -9.29
N GLN A 65 6.76 -2.81 -9.02
CA GLN A 65 6.37 -1.44 -9.34
C GLN A 65 7.09 -0.42 -8.47
N PHE A 66 7.24 -0.68 -7.18
CA PHE A 66 8.06 0.13 -6.28
C PHE A 66 9.52 0.17 -6.73
N ASP A 67 10.14 -0.99 -6.97
CA ASP A 67 11.53 -1.08 -7.44
C ASP A 67 11.75 -0.32 -8.75
N LYS A 68 10.78 -0.42 -9.68
CA LYS A 68 10.80 0.33 -10.94
C LYS A 68 10.69 1.83 -10.70
N HIS A 69 9.80 2.27 -9.80
CA HIS A 69 9.59 3.69 -9.51
C HIS A 69 10.81 4.33 -8.87
N VAL A 70 11.41 3.70 -7.85
CA VAL A 70 12.63 4.20 -7.19
C VAL A 70 13.78 4.35 -8.18
N ARG A 71 14.03 3.34 -9.03
CA ARG A 71 15.03 3.45 -10.11
C ARG A 71 14.71 4.58 -11.08
N GLY A 72 13.43 4.77 -11.37
CA GLY A 72 12.95 5.83 -12.23
C GLY A 72 13.25 7.23 -11.71
N LEU A 73 13.06 7.45 -10.41
CA LEU A 73 13.40 8.71 -9.74
C LEU A 73 14.92 8.96 -9.74
N ILE A 74 15.73 7.93 -9.42
CA ILE A 74 17.20 8.03 -9.42
C ILE A 74 17.74 8.44 -10.81
N LEU A 75 17.17 7.90 -11.88
CA LEU A 75 17.58 8.20 -13.25
C LEU A 75 16.99 9.50 -13.79
N GLY A 76 16.09 10.16 -13.06
CA GLY A 76 15.34 11.33 -13.52
C GLY A 76 14.40 11.03 -14.68
N GLU A 77 13.97 9.78 -14.83
CA GLU A 77 13.16 9.29 -15.96
C GLU A 77 11.65 9.33 -15.69
N TYR A 78 11.23 9.36 -14.41
CA TYR A 78 9.83 9.25 -14.02
C TYR A 78 9.50 10.24 -12.90
N ALA A 79 8.49 11.09 -13.13
CA ALA A 79 7.88 11.89 -12.06
C ALA A 79 6.67 11.19 -11.41
N GLN A 80 6.10 10.16 -12.05
CA GLN A 80 4.88 9.51 -11.56
C GLN A 80 4.72 8.09 -12.12
N SER A 81 4.18 7.17 -11.32
CA SER A 81 3.79 5.83 -11.78
C SER A 81 2.32 5.77 -12.20
N LEU A 82 1.98 4.78 -13.03
CA LEU A 82 0.59 4.33 -13.15
C LEU A 82 0.10 3.84 -11.78
N SER A 83 -1.21 3.86 -11.55
CA SER A 83 -1.78 3.32 -10.31
C SER A 83 -1.63 1.81 -10.26
N TYR A 84 -1.08 1.31 -9.15
CA TYR A 84 -1.18 -0.08 -8.76
C TYR A 84 -2.61 -0.38 -8.32
N VAL A 85 -3.21 -1.41 -8.93
CA VAL A 85 -4.52 -1.94 -8.56
C VAL A 85 -4.40 -3.49 -8.48
N PRO A 86 -4.60 -4.10 -7.29
CA PRO A 86 -4.62 -5.54 -7.11
C PRO A 86 -5.90 -6.14 -7.70
N LEU A 87 -5.98 -7.46 -7.81
CA LEU A 87 -7.10 -8.13 -8.49
C LEU A 87 -8.48 -7.76 -7.89
N GLU A 88 -8.58 -7.76 -6.56
CA GLU A 88 -9.84 -7.47 -5.84
C GLU A 88 -10.17 -5.97 -5.80
N SER A 89 -9.22 -5.11 -6.20
CA SER A 89 -9.39 -3.65 -6.25
C SER A 89 -9.79 -3.01 -4.90
N ASP A 90 -9.45 -3.67 -3.77
CA ASP A 90 -9.75 -3.16 -2.42
C ASP A 90 -8.91 -1.93 -2.04
N ILE A 91 -7.72 -1.81 -2.64
CA ILE A 91 -6.79 -0.70 -2.43
C ILE A 91 -6.18 -0.29 -3.76
N GLN A 92 -5.89 1.00 -3.92
CA GLN A 92 -5.08 1.52 -5.02
C GLN A 92 -3.92 2.32 -4.46
N ILE A 93 -2.75 2.16 -5.07
CA ILE A 93 -1.53 2.85 -4.68
C ILE A 93 -0.96 3.54 -5.90
N GLN A 94 -0.64 4.82 -5.81
CA GLN A 94 0.04 5.54 -6.87
C GLN A 94 1.27 6.24 -6.33
N PHE A 95 2.43 5.92 -6.91
CA PHE A 95 3.68 6.59 -6.59
C PHE A 95 3.79 7.89 -7.40
N LEU A 96 4.12 8.99 -6.73
CA LEU A 96 4.26 10.33 -7.30
C LEU A 96 5.73 10.77 -7.27
N ASP A 97 5.95 12.06 -7.50
CA ASP A 97 7.29 12.64 -7.58
C ASP A 97 7.98 12.69 -6.22
N GLY A 98 9.30 12.82 -6.24
CA GLY A 98 10.13 12.77 -5.03
C GLY A 98 11.60 13.02 -5.28
N GLU A 99 12.38 13.04 -4.20
CA GLU A 99 13.83 13.16 -4.23
C GLU A 99 14.45 11.89 -3.68
N VAL A 100 15.00 11.06 -4.59
CA VAL A 100 15.63 9.78 -4.25
C VAL A 100 17.10 9.84 -4.62
N ILE A 101 17.96 9.61 -3.62
CA ILE A 101 19.42 9.65 -3.78
C ILE A 101 19.91 8.28 -4.27
N ASP A 102 19.41 7.21 -3.65
CA ASP A 102 19.70 5.83 -4.02
C ASP A 102 18.55 4.88 -3.66
N VAL A 103 18.77 3.57 -3.83
CA VAL A 103 17.74 2.53 -3.60
C VAL A 103 17.32 2.35 -2.13
N SER A 104 17.93 3.09 -1.21
CA SER A 104 17.68 3.03 0.22
C SER A 104 17.40 4.38 0.87
N ASP A 105 17.64 5.49 0.18
CA ASP A 105 17.57 6.84 0.75
C ASP A 105 16.79 7.82 -0.14
N GLY A 106 16.06 8.71 0.53
CA GLY A 106 15.16 9.69 -0.07
C GLY A 106 13.69 9.36 0.14
N TYR A 107 12.83 10.19 -0.45
CA TYR A 107 11.39 10.18 -0.24
C TYR A 107 10.62 10.45 -1.53
N PHE A 108 9.33 10.10 -1.52
CA PHE A 108 8.40 10.45 -2.60
C PHE A 108 6.98 10.61 -2.04
N SER A 109 6.14 11.32 -2.77
CA SER A 109 4.71 11.39 -2.46
C SER A 109 3.98 10.13 -2.96
N ILE A 110 2.96 9.70 -2.24
CA ILE A 110 2.14 8.54 -2.58
C ILE A 110 0.66 8.84 -2.35
N ILE A 111 -0.19 8.38 -3.25
CA ILE A 111 -1.65 8.36 -3.08
C ILE A 111 -2.07 6.94 -2.72
N ILE A 112 -2.84 6.81 -1.65
CA ILE A 112 -3.40 5.53 -1.20
C ILE A 112 -4.91 5.69 -1.12
N LEU A 113 -5.64 4.90 -1.91
CA LEU A 113 -7.10 4.91 -1.96
C LEU A 113 -7.66 3.56 -1.53
N PHE A 114 -8.62 3.56 -0.62
CA PHE A 114 -9.35 2.37 -0.19
C PHE A 114 -10.72 2.33 -0.86
N ASN A 115 -11.11 1.15 -1.33
CA ASN A 115 -12.42 0.93 -1.92
C ASN A 115 -13.49 0.89 -0.81
N CYS A 116 -14.48 1.77 -0.91
CA CYS A 116 -15.64 1.83 -0.02
C CYS A 116 -16.85 1.05 -0.55
N GLY A 117 -16.67 0.36 -1.68
CA GLY A 117 -17.71 -0.40 -2.37
C GLY A 117 -18.67 0.48 -3.17
N LYS A 118 -19.85 -0.08 -3.41
CA LYS A 118 -20.94 0.51 -4.20
C LYS A 118 -22.27 0.22 -3.52
N ALA A 119 -23.24 1.10 -3.72
CA ALA A 119 -24.58 0.93 -3.13
C ALA A 119 -25.38 -0.18 -3.83
N ASP A 120 -25.13 -0.41 -5.12
CA ASP A 120 -25.76 -1.43 -5.94
C ASP A 120 -24.85 -1.84 -7.11
N GLU A 121 -25.23 -2.91 -7.83
CA GLU A 121 -24.44 -3.43 -8.95
C GLU A 121 -24.29 -2.49 -10.14
N ALA A 122 -25.21 -1.54 -10.30
CA ALA A 122 -25.19 -0.55 -11.38
C ALA A 122 -24.30 0.66 -11.06
N SER A 123 -23.93 0.84 -9.79
CA SER A 123 -23.11 1.93 -9.31
C SER A 123 -21.61 1.64 -9.47
N SER A 124 -20.82 2.70 -9.67
CA SER A 124 -19.36 2.61 -9.62
C SER A 124 -18.88 2.48 -8.18
N ASN A 125 -17.71 1.86 -8.01
CA ASN A 125 -17.03 1.85 -6.71
C ASN A 125 -16.63 3.27 -6.31
N THR A 126 -16.82 3.60 -5.04
CA THR A 126 -16.33 4.84 -4.45
C THR A 126 -15.04 4.56 -3.70
N TYR A 127 -14.08 5.47 -3.80
CA TYR A 127 -12.81 5.37 -3.10
C TYR A 127 -12.60 6.57 -2.18
N PHE A 128 -11.95 6.32 -1.04
CA PHE A 128 -11.50 7.35 -0.12
C PHE A 128 -10.06 7.09 0.28
N GLY A 129 -9.28 8.14 0.51
CA GLY A 129 -7.87 7.95 0.77
C GLY A 129 -7.13 9.23 1.12
N LEU A 130 -5.81 9.15 1.02
CA LEU A 130 -4.89 10.23 1.33
C LEU A 130 -3.75 10.30 0.33
N GLU A 131 -3.20 11.50 0.21
CA GLU A 131 -1.88 11.76 -0.35
C GLU A 131 -0.94 12.07 0.83
N THR A 132 0.26 11.50 0.82
CA THR A 132 1.26 11.67 1.90
C THR A 132 2.66 11.46 1.35
N VAL A 133 3.67 11.94 2.07
CA VAL A 133 5.08 11.58 1.81
C VAL A 133 5.42 10.26 2.50
N VAL A 134 6.31 9.48 1.88
CA VAL A 134 6.89 8.24 2.40
C VAL A 134 8.39 8.19 2.12
N GLU A 135 9.16 7.69 3.09
CA GLU A 135 10.58 7.39 2.92
C GLU A 135 10.78 6.08 2.14
N VAL A 136 11.78 6.02 1.28
CA VAL A 136 12.12 4.81 0.50
C VAL A 136 12.33 3.60 1.43
N SER A 137 12.98 3.80 2.57
CA SER A 137 13.21 2.76 3.58
C SER A 137 11.92 2.21 4.19
N ASP A 138 10.92 3.06 4.40
CA ASP A 138 9.66 2.68 5.02
C ASP A 138 8.80 1.87 4.06
N PHE A 139 8.69 2.30 2.80
CA PHE A 139 7.96 1.53 1.79
C PHE A 139 8.66 0.19 1.49
N LYS A 140 10.00 0.17 1.48
CA LYS A 140 10.77 -1.06 1.33
C LYS A 140 10.51 -2.04 2.47
N SER A 141 10.49 -1.56 3.72
CA SER A 141 10.18 -2.38 4.90
C SER A 141 8.77 -2.97 4.83
N PHE A 142 7.80 -2.18 4.36
CA PHE A 142 6.44 -2.64 4.09
C PHE A 142 6.41 -3.76 3.04
N CYS A 143 7.08 -3.56 1.90
CA CYS A 143 7.21 -4.58 0.86
C CYS A 143 7.89 -5.87 1.35
N GLU A 144 8.94 -5.77 2.17
CA GLU A 144 9.60 -6.92 2.78
C GLU A 144 8.68 -7.68 3.75
N GLY A 145 7.85 -6.96 4.51
CA GLY A 145 6.81 -7.54 5.35
C GLY A 145 5.80 -8.36 4.53
N LEU A 146 5.28 -7.80 3.43
CA LEU A 146 4.36 -8.50 2.53
C LEU A 146 5.01 -9.73 1.88
N LYS A 147 6.28 -9.62 1.44
CA LYS A 147 7.01 -10.74 0.83
C LYS A 147 7.12 -11.95 1.73
N ARG A 148 7.23 -11.77 3.05
CA ARG A 148 7.32 -12.90 4.00
C ARG A 148 6.07 -13.77 4.03
N LEU A 149 4.94 -13.29 3.49
CA LEU A 149 3.71 -14.07 3.41
C LEU A 149 3.69 -15.04 2.24
N ILE A 150 4.47 -14.77 1.19
CA ILE A 150 4.50 -15.57 -0.05
C ILE A 150 5.74 -16.47 -0.15
N LEU A 151 6.59 -16.47 0.87
CA LEU A 151 7.80 -17.30 0.99
C LEU A 151 7.50 -18.56 1.80
#